data_AF-A0A966ME87-F1
#
_entry.id   AF-A0A966ME87-F1
#
_cell.length_a   1.000
_cell.length_b   1.000
_cell.length_c   1.000
_cell.angle_alpha   90.00
_cell.angle_beta   90.00
_cell.angle_gamma   90.00
#
_symmetry.space_group_name_H-M   'P 1'
#
loop_
_entity.id
_entity.type
_entity.pdbx_description
1 polymer ?
#
loop_
_entity_poly.entity_id
_entity_poly.type
_entity_poly.pdbx_seq_one_letter_code
_entity_poly.pdbx_strand_id
1 'polypeptide(L)'
;MKNLISKYSIFVIKNPLIILSAVLLVILIASQGITNFKLDASSDALVLEGDESLKTYRENEKEFGDSSFLIVTFKPELELFSYQSLNQLSQIEESLSKLDGVDSVLSLLDAPIFFQPKVGLTEVADNLKDLTTEGIDLSKAKQEIIDNPIYRDLIISKDG
;
A
#
# COMPACT_ATOMS: atom_id res chain seq x y z
N MET A 1 47.38 -37.89 9.30
CA MET A 1 46.34 -37.37 8.37
C MET A 1 45.93 -38.40 7.31
N LYS A 2 46.84 -38.90 6.46
CA LYS A 2 46.51 -39.89 5.40
C LYS A 2 45.81 -41.17 5.90
N ASN A 3 46.25 -41.73 7.04
CA ASN A 3 45.62 -42.91 7.64
C ASN A 3 44.20 -42.68 8.18
N LEU A 4 43.87 -41.45 8.61
CA LEU A 4 42.52 -41.12 9.07
C LEU A 4 41.55 -41.01 7.89
N ILE A 5 41.99 -40.35 6.82
CA ILE A 5 41.21 -40.21 5.58
C ILE A 5 40.94 -41.58 4.97
N SER A 6 41.96 -42.45 4.87
CA SER A 6 41.80 -43.81 4.34
C SER A 6 40.81 -44.64 5.17
N LYS A 7 40.89 -44.60 6.51
CA LYS A 7 39.95 -45.31 7.39
C LYS A 7 38.51 -44.79 7.25
N TYR A 8 38.33 -43.48 7.17
CA TYR A 8 37.03 -42.86 6.91
C TYR A 8 36.45 -43.28 5.56
N SER A 9 37.22 -43.18 4.47
CA SER A 9 36.76 -43.58 3.13
C SER A 9 36.37 -45.05 3.06
N ILE A 10 37.15 -45.95 3.68
CA ILE A 10 36.81 -47.39 3.74
C ILE A 10 35.51 -47.61 4.52
N PHE A 11 35.33 -46.93 5.66
CA PHE A 11 34.11 -47.00 6.44
C PHE A 11 32.88 -46.52 5.65
N VAL A 12 33.07 -45.44 4.86
CA VAL A 12 32.02 -44.86 4.03
C VAL A 12 31.59 -45.78 2.90
N ILE A 13 32.55 -46.35 2.19
CA ILE A 13 32.30 -47.25 1.05
C ILE A 13 31.71 -48.59 1.52
N LYS A 14 32.13 -49.10 2.69
CA LYS A 14 31.64 -50.39 3.20
C LYS A 14 30.23 -50.35 3.77
N ASN A 15 29.74 -49.19 4.23
CA ASN A 15 28.44 -49.07 4.92
C ASN A 15 27.53 -47.99 4.29
N PRO A 16 27.20 -48.08 2.99
CA PRO A 16 26.49 -47.01 2.28
C PRO A 16 25.08 -46.75 2.85
N LEU A 17 24.36 -47.78 3.29
CA LEU A 17 23.00 -47.62 3.85
C LEU A 17 22.99 -46.86 5.18
N ILE A 18 23.98 -47.08 6.05
CA ILE A 18 24.10 -46.39 7.35
C ILE A 18 24.34 -44.90 7.11
N ILE A 19 25.16 -44.58 6.12
CA ILE A 19 25.51 -43.19 5.79
C ILE A 19 24.36 -42.47 5.08
N LEU A 20 23.70 -43.14 4.15
CA LEU A 20 22.49 -42.59 3.53
C LEU A 20 21.42 -42.30 4.59
N SER A 21 21.22 -43.21 5.55
CA SER A 21 20.29 -43.00 6.66
C SER A 21 20.71 -41.82 7.55
N ALA A 22 22.00 -41.71 7.88
CA ALA A 22 22.53 -40.59 8.66
C ALA A 22 22.38 -39.24 7.94
N VAL A 23 22.67 -39.18 6.63
CA VAL A 23 22.46 -37.97 5.81
C VAL A 23 20.99 -37.64 5.70
N LEU A 24 20.12 -38.64 5.48
CA LEU A 24 18.67 -38.44 5.46
C LEU A 24 18.15 -37.88 6.79
N LEU A 25 18.65 -38.38 7.91
CA LEU A 25 18.32 -37.87 9.25
C LEU A 25 18.71 -36.40 9.38
N VAL A 26 19.92 -36.02 8.94
CA VAL A 26 20.38 -34.62 8.96
C VAL A 26 19.49 -33.74 8.07
N ILE A 27 19.10 -34.22 6.88
CA ILE A 27 18.19 -33.50 5.99
C ILE A 27 16.81 -33.34 6.64
N LEU A 28 16.26 -34.36 7.28
CA LEU A 28 14.96 -34.29 7.96
C LEU A 28 14.99 -33.29 9.12
N ILE A 29 16.08 -33.26 9.90
CA ILE A 29 16.28 -32.27 10.97
C ILE A 29 16.37 -30.86 10.37
N ALA A 30 17.19 -30.66 9.32
CA ALA A 30 17.35 -29.37 8.65
C ALA A 30 16.04 -28.89 7.99
N SER A 31 15.24 -29.82 7.45
CA SER A 31 13.95 -29.52 6.81
C SER A 31 12.93 -28.91 7.77
N GLN A 32 13.04 -29.16 9.08
CA GLN A 32 12.18 -28.49 10.07
C GLN A 32 12.43 -26.98 10.10
N GLY A 33 13.61 -26.51 9.67
CA GLY A 33 13.94 -25.08 9.58
C GLY A 33 13.26 -24.36 8.41
N ILE A 34 12.74 -25.09 7.41
CA ILE A 34 12.12 -24.49 6.22
C ILE A 34 10.88 -23.68 6.59
N THR A 35 10.11 -24.11 7.61
CA THR A 35 8.93 -23.37 8.05
C THR A 35 9.25 -22.01 8.69
N ASN A 36 10.50 -21.79 9.10
CA ASN A 36 10.97 -20.53 9.68
C ASN A 36 11.66 -19.63 8.65
N PHE A 37 11.71 -20.04 7.38
CA PHE A 37 12.32 -19.25 6.32
C PHE A 37 11.44 -18.03 6.00
N LYS A 38 11.97 -16.83 6.26
CA LYS A 38 11.36 -15.56 5.86
C LYS A 38 12.14 -15.01 4.69
N LEU A 39 11.46 -14.79 3.57
CA LEU A 39 12.02 -14.10 2.41
C LEU A 39 11.49 -12.67 2.43
N ASP A 40 12.34 -11.73 2.82
CA ASP A 40 12.03 -10.31 2.70
C ASP A 40 12.56 -9.82 1.36
N ALA A 41 11.63 -9.55 0.43
CA ALA A 41 11.93 -9.03 -0.89
C ALA A 41 11.63 -7.53 -1.01
N SER A 42 11.41 -6.85 0.12
CA SER A 42 11.26 -5.40 0.13
C SER A 42 12.57 -4.73 -0.27
N SER A 43 12.46 -3.55 -0.88
CA SER A 43 13.62 -2.71 -1.16
C SER A 43 14.37 -2.33 0.11
N ASP A 44 13.68 -2.26 1.25
CA ASP A 44 14.26 -1.96 2.56
C ASP A 44 15.25 -3.02 3.03
N ALA A 45 15.02 -4.28 2.68
CA ALA A 45 15.93 -5.39 2.99
C ALA A 45 17.28 -5.29 2.23
N LEU A 46 17.35 -4.46 1.18
CA LEU A 46 18.58 -4.19 0.44
C LEU A 46 19.42 -3.07 1.08
N VAL A 47 18.85 -2.30 2.00
CA VAL A 47 19.53 -1.21 2.69
C VAL A 47 20.38 -1.77 3.84
N LEU A 48 21.51 -1.13 4.11
CA LEU A 48 22.42 -1.54 5.19
C LEU A 48 21.70 -1.51 6.55
N GLU A 49 21.84 -2.61 7.28
CA GLU A 49 21.36 -2.70 8.66
C GLU A 49 22.12 -1.70 9.53
N GLY A 50 21.40 -0.73 10.11
CA GLY A 50 21.97 0.34 10.95
C GLY A 50 22.21 1.69 10.27
N ASP A 51 21.75 1.86 9.03
CA ASP A 51 21.78 3.16 8.36
C ASP A 51 20.96 4.23 9.13
N GLU A 52 21.56 5.41 9.35
CA GLU A 52 20.92 6.50 10.10
C GLU A 52 19.68 7.04 9.37
N SER A 53 19.71 7.11 8.04
CA SER A 53 18.58 7.56 7.21
C SER A 53 17.42 6.56 7.28
N LEU A 54 17.71 5.26 7.24
CA LEU A 54 16.68 4.22 7.41
C LEU A 54 16.04 4.28 8.80
N LYS A 55 16.85 4.56 9.83
CA LYS A 55 16.33 4.76 11.20
C LYS A 55 15.39 5.96 11.26
N THR A 56 15.81 7.12 10.73
CA THR A 56 14.96 8.32 10.69
C THR A 56 13.70 8.10 9.86
N TYR A 57 13.79 7.41 8.72
CA TYR A 57 12.64 7.04 7.90
C TYR A 57 11.60 6.24 8.72
N ARG A 58 12.02 5.17 9.39
CA ARG A 58 11.14 4.35 10.23
C ARG A 58 10.58 5.09 11.45
N GLU A 59 11.34 6.01 12.03
CA GLU A 59 10.85 6.87 13.11
C GLU A 59 9.75 7.81 12.61
N ASN A 60 9.92 8.42 11.44
CA ASN A 60 8.90 9.26 10.82
C ASN A 60 7.67 8.45 10.42
N GLU A 61 7.85 7.26 9.84
CA GLU A 61 6.75 6.35 9.46
C GLU A 61 5.92 5.93 10.69
N LYS A 62 6.59 5.73 11.83
CA LYS A 62 5.90 5.40 13.09
C LYS A 62 5.12 6.58 13.68
N GLU A 63 5.61 7.80 13.52
CA GLU A 63 4.97 9.01 14.06
C GLU A 63 3.85 9.53 13.15
N PHE A 64 4.07 9.52 11.83
CA PHE A 64 3.17 10.14 10.84
C PHE A 64 2.39 9.12 10.00
N GLY A 65 2.68 7.83 10.11
CA GLY A 65 2.05 6.76 9.33
C GLY A 65 2.86 6.33 8.11
N ASP A 66 2.48 5.19 7.53
CA ASP A 66 3.08 4.66 6.31
C ASP A 66 2.70 5.52 5.09
N SER A 67 3.64 5.66 4.16
CA SER A 67 3.48 6.39 2.90
C SER A 67 3.10 5.48 1.71
N SER A 68 2.72 4.24 1.98
CA SER A 68 2.23 3.30 0.98
C SER A 68 0.83 3.69 0.48
N PHE A 69 0.76 4.41 -0.63
CA PHE A 69 -0.49 4.71 -1.34
C PHE A 69 -0.45 4.22 -2.79
N LEU A 70 -1.63 3.94 -3.33
CA LEU A 70 -1.82 3.62 -4.75
C LEU A 70 -2.63 4.75 -5.40
N ILE A 71 -2.10 5.34 -6.46
CA ILE A 71 -2.84 6.32 -7.27
C ILE A 71 -3.63 5.56 -8.34
N VAL A 72 -4.95 5.73 -8.33
CA VAL A 72 -5.86 5.22 -9.35
C VAL A 72 -6.47 6.40 -10.10
N THR A 73 -6.32 6.44 -11.42
CA THR A 73 -6.93 7.45 -12.26
C THR A 73 -8.28 6.97 -12.78
N PHE A 74 -9.32 7.79 -12.65
CA PHE A 74 -10.66 7.51 -13.14
C PHE A 74 -11.04 8.51 -14.24
N LYS A 75 -11.44 7.99 -15.41
CA LYS A 75 -11.97 8.79 -16.52
C LYS A 75 -13.34 8.26 -16.90
N PRO A 76 -14.43 9.00 -16.61
CA PRO A 76 -15.77 8.58 -17.01
C PRO A 76 -16.00 8.76 -18.51
N GLU A 77 -16.96 8.01 -19.06
CA GLU A 77 -17.44 8.19 -20.44
C GLU A 77 -18.35 9.44 -20.56
N LEU A 78 -19.08 9.74 -19.48
CA LEU A 78 -19.90 10.93 -19.34
C LEU A 78 -19.10 12.04 -18.62
N GLU A 79 -19.73 13.20 -18.45
CA GLU A 79 -19.14 14.31 -17.70
C GLU A 79 -18.89 13.91 -16.23
N LEU A 80 -17.70 14.21 -15.69
CA LEU A 80 -17.26 13.79 -14.35
C LEU A 80 -18.22 14.20 -13.22
N PHE A 81 -18.79 15.40 -13.27
CA PHE A 81 -19.73 15.92 -12.28
C PHE A 81 -21.19 15.52 -12.54
N SER A 82 -21.45 14.61 -13.47
CA SER A 82 -22.78 14.02 -13.64
C SER A 82 -23.09 13.05 -12.52
N TYR A 83 -24.37 12.94 -12.15
CA TYR A 83 -24.82 11.97 -11.14
C TYR A 83 -24.40 10.54 -11.49
N GLN A 84 -24.42 10.15 -12.78
CA GLN A 84 -23.99 8.80 -13.17
C GLN A 84 -22.50 8.56 -12.90
N SER A 85 -21.64 9.54 -13.24
CA SER A 85 -20.19 9.39 -13.09
C SER A 85 -19.76 9.43 -11.62
N LEU A 86 -20.35 10.32 -10.83
CA LEU A 86 -20.12 10.37 -9.39
C LEU A 86 -20.60 9.10 -8.69
N ASN A 87 -21.75 8.56 -9.09
CA ASN A 87 -22.24 7.28 -8.56
C ASN A 87 -21.32 6.11 -8.95
N GLN A 88 -20.79 6.09 -10.17
CA GLN A 88 -19.81 5.08 -10.59
C GLN A 88 -18.52 5.21 -9.77
N LEU A 89 -18.03 6.43 -9.53
CA LEU A 89 -16.86 6.67 -8.68
C LEU A 89 -17.10 6.18 -7.24
N SER A 90 -18.26 6.48 -6.66
CA SER A 90 -18.65 6.01 -5.32
C SER A 90 -18.67 4.47 -5.23
N GLN A 91 -19.17 3.79 -6.26
CA GLN A 91 -19.16 2.32 -6.31
C GLN A 91 -17.74 1.74 -6.38
N ILE A 92 -16.83 2.40 -7.09
CA ILE A 92 -15.41 2.02 -7.15
C ILE A 92 -14.78 2.20 -5.77
N GLU A 93 -15.00 3.34 -5.13
CA GLU A 93 -14.51 3.65 -3.79
C GLU A 93 -14.99 2.62 -2.75
N GLU A 94 -16.29 2.29 -2.76
CA GLU A 94 -16.88 1.27 -1.89
C GLU A 94 -16.32 -0.14 -2.17
N SER A 95 -16.03 -0.45 -3.43
CA SER A 95 -15.47 -1.75 -3.80
C SER A 95 -14.01 -1.88 -3.35
N LEU A 96 -13.23 -0.80 -3.46
CA LEU A 96 -11.84 -0.75 -3.04
C LEU A 96 -11.69 -0.78 -1.51
N SER A 97 -12.55 -0.06 -0.78
CA SER A 97 -12.52 -0.03 0.69
C SER A 97 -12.88 -1.36 1.35
N LYS A 98 -13.53 -2.28 0.62
CA LYS A 98 -13.83 -3.65 1.08
C LYS A 98 -12.69 -4.64 0.87
N LEU A 99 -11.62 -4.25 0.17
CA LEU A 99 -10.48 -5.13 -0.05
C LEU A 99 -9.66 -5.27 1.23
N ASP A 100 -9.24 -6.50 1.53
CA ASP A 100 -8.38 -6.76 2.68
C ASP A 100 -7.03 -6.05 2.51
N GLY A 101 -6.62 -5.31 3.55
CA GLY A 101 -5.41 -4.49 3.54
C GLY A 101 -5.58 -3.05 3.04
N VAL A 102 -6.78 -2.61 2.65
CA VAL A 102 -7.06 -1.19 2.35
C VAL A 102 -7.57 -0.49 3.60
N ASP A 103 -6.81 0.49 4.11
CA ASP A 103 -7.19 1.26 5.31
C ASP A 103 -8.16 2.40 4.99
N SER A 104 -7.90 3.14 3.90
CA SER A 104 -8.78 4.22 3.42
C SER A 104 -8.69 4.39 1.91
N VAL A 105 -9.76 4.92 1.33
CA VAL A 105 -9.82 5.35 -0.08
C VAL A 105 -10.24 6.81 -0.07
N LEU A 106 -9.45 7.66 -0.74
CA LEU A 106 -9.75 9.08 -0.90
C LEU A 106 -9.99 9.36 -2.38
N SER A 107 -11.10 10.03 -2.68
CA SER A 107 -11.53 10.33 -4.04
C SER A 107 -11.95 11.79 -4.20
N LEU A 108 -12.40 12.15 -5.41
CA LEU A 108 -13.01 13.45 -5.66
C LEU A 108 -14.23 13.71 -4.77
N LEU A 109 -14.91 12.65 -4.30
CA LEU A 109 -16.10 12.75 -3.47
C LEU A 109 -15.80 13.32 -2.09
N ASP A 110 -14.59 13.13 -1.60
CA ASP A 110 -14.12 13.63 -0.30
C ASP A 110 -13.57 15.07 -0.37
N ALA A 111 -13.51 15.67 -1.56
CA ALA A 111 -12.96 17.00 -1.74
C ALA A 111 -13.91 18.06 -1.14
N PRO A 112 -13.46 18.87 -0.17
CA PRO A 112 -14.34 19.83 0.48
C PRO A 112 -14.75 20.98 -0.45
N ILE A 113 -16.02 21.36 -0.32
CA ILE A 113 -16.67 22.49 -0.99
C ILE A 113 -16.77 23.64 0.00
N PHE A 114 -16.04 24.73 -0.27
CA PHE A 114 -15.89 25.87 0.63
C PHE A 114 -16.91 26.97 0.39
N PHE A 115 -17.45 27.10 -0.84
CA PHE A 115 -18.25 28.26 -1.22
C PHE A 115 -19.77 27.97 -1.35
N GLN A 116 -20.26 26.88 -0.75
CA GLN A 116 -21.67 26.48 -0.82
C GLN A 116 -22.27 26.08 0.55
N PRO A 117 -22.69 27.05 1.38
CA PRO A 117 -22.72 28.50 1.16
C PRO A 117 -21.37 29.18 1.44
N LYS A 118 -21.20 30.42 0.94
CA LYS A 118 -20.03 31.24 1.27
C LYS A 118 -20.08 31.68 2.73
N VAL A 119 -19.42 30.92 3.59
CA VAL A 119 -19.25 31.22 5.02
C VAL A 119 -17.79 31.52 5.33
N GLY A 120 -17.51 32.07 6.52
CA GLY A 120 -16.14 32.31 6.96
C GLY A 120 -15.37 30.99 7.13
N LEU A 121 -14.04 31.00 6.96
CA LEU A 121 -13.22 29.78 7.07
C LEU A 121 -13.41 29.03 8.40
N THR A 122 -13.61 29.75 9.50
CA THR A 122 -13.89 29.15 10.81
C THR A 122 -15.19 28.34 10.80
N GLU A 123 -16.22 28.83 10.11
CA GLU A 123 -17.50 28.12 9.97
C GLU A 123 -17.39 26.93 8.99
N VAL A 124 -16.52 27.03 7.98
CA VAL A 124 -16.24 25.88 7.09
C VAL A 124 -15.51 24.77 7.85
N ALA A 125 -14.56 25.12 8.72
CA ALA A 125 -13.81 24.14 9.50
C ALA A 125 -14.70 23.30 10.42
N ASP A 126 -15.76 23.91 10.96
CA ASP A 126 -16.73 23.24 11.83
C ASP A 126 -17.77 22.42 11.05
N ASN A 127 -17.93 22.65 9.74
CA ASN A 127 -18.93 21.98 8.90
C ASN A 127 -18.43 21.83 7.45
N LEU A 128 -17.43 20.95 7.28
CA LEU A 128 -16.92 20.59 5.96
C LEU A 128 -18.00 19.87 5.17
N LYS A 129 -18.34 20.44 4.02
CA LYS A 129 -19.26 19.84 3.05
C LYS A 129 -18.48 19.33 1.87
N ASP A 130 -19.02 18.33 1.20
CA ASP A 130 -18.43 17.67 0.05
C ASP A 130 -19.48 17.44 -1.05
N LEU A 131 -19.13 16.71 -2.11
CA LEU A 131 -20.06 16.42 -3.22
C LEU A 131 -21.22 15.49 -2.83
N THR A 132 -21.11 14.77 -1.71
CA THR A 132 -22.13 13.85 -1.21
C THR A 132 -23.14 14.55 -0.28
N THR A 133 -22.80 15.75 0.20
CA THR A 133 -23.63 16.53 1.11
C THR A 133 -24.91 17.03 0.43
N GLU A 134 -26.05 16.87 1.11
CA GLU A 134 -27.35 17.32 0.60
C GLU A 134 -27.38 18.85 0.33
N GLY A 135 -27.97 19.23 -0.80
CA GLY A 135 -28.18 20.64 -1.17
C GLY A 135 -27.01 21.31 -1.90
N ILE A 136 -25.95 20.56 -2.24
CA ILE A 136 -24.84 21.04 -3.06
C ILE A 136 -25.23 21.10 -4.53
N ASP A 137 -24.93 22.22 -5.19
CA ASP A 137 -25.13 22.42 -6.62
C ASP A 137 -23.90 21.92 -7.38
N LEU A 138 -24.03 20.77 -8.06
CA LEU A 138 -22.93 20.12 -8.78
C LEU A 138 -22.30 21.02 -9.85
N SER A 139 -23.08 21.90 -10.49
CA SER A 139 -22.56 22.81 -11.51
C SER A 139 -21.65 23.88 -10.90
N LYS A 140 -22.02 24.40 -9.73
CA LYS A 140 -21.18 25.33 -8.97
C LYS A 140 -19.98 24.64 -8.33
N ALA A 141 -20.16 23.41 -7.85
CA ALA A 141 -19.09 22.62 -7.25
C ALA A 141 -18.02 22.30 -8.29
N LYS A 142 -18.43 21.96 -9.52
CA LYS A 142 -17.53 21.81 -10.66
C LYS A 142 -16.68 23.05 -10.90
N GLN A 143 -17.31 24.22 -10.98
CA GLN A 143 -16.59 25.49 -11.20
C GLN A 143 -15.59 25.75 -10.07
N GLU A 144 -16.03 25.58 -8.82
CA GLU A 144 -15.17 25.75 -7.65
C GLU A 144 -13.97 24.80 -7.69
N ILE A 145 -14.17 23.52 -7.96
CA ILE A 145 -13.09 22.53 -7.97
C ILE A 145 -12.10 22.77 -9.11
N ILE A 146 -12.57 23.10 -10.31
CA ILE A 146 -11.71 23.36 -11.47
C ILE A 146 -10.92 24.67 -11.31
N ASP A 147 -11.54 25.70 -10.72
CA ASP A 147 -10.90 27.01 -10.54
C ASP A 147 -9.99 27.05 -9.30
N ASN A 148 -10.13 26.11 -8.37
CA ASN A 148 -9.33 26.06 -7.15
C ASN A 148 -7.93 25.46 -7.42
N PRO A 149 -6.84 26.22 -7.20
CA PRO A 149 -5.48 25.75 -7.43
C PRO A 149 -5.05 24.59 -6.53
N ILE A 150 -5.78 24.30 -5.45
CA ILE A 150 -5.53 23.16 -4.55
C ILE A 150 -5.98 21.84 -5.19
N TYR A 151 -6.99 21.88 -6.08
CA TYR A 151 -7.55 20.66 -6.68
C TYR A 151 -7.11 20.49 -8.12
N ARG A 152 -7.03 21.59 -8.88
CA ARG A 152 -6.56 21.56 -10.27
C ARG A 152 -5.12 21.04 -10.34
N ASP A 153 -4.88 20.10 -11.24
CA ASP A 153 -3.59 19.42 -11.46
C ASP A 153 -3.14 18.49 -10.31
N LEU A 154 -3.96 18.32 -9.26
CA LEU A 154 -3.66 17.46 -8.10
C LEU A 154 -4.68 16.34 -7.94
N ILE A 155 -5.97 16.67 -7.98
CA ILE A 155 -7.09 15.71 -7.85
C ILE A 155 -7.87 15.62 -9.17
N ILE A 156 -7.95 16.72 -9.92
CA ILE A 156 -8.64 16.81 -11.20
C ILE A 156 -7.71 17.31 -12.31
N SER A 157 -7.95 16.84 -13.54
CA SER A 157 -7.23 17.32 -14.72
C SER A 157 -7.61 18.77 -15.06
N LYS A 158 -6.77 19.49 -15.84
CA LYS A 158 -7.09 20.86 -16.30
C LYS A 158 -8.39 20.94 -17.09
N ASP A 159 -8.74 19.86 -17.77
CA ASP A 159 -9.88 19.80 -18.68
C ASP A 159 -11.18 19.42 -17.95
N GLY A 160 -11.09 19.11 -16.64
CA GLY A 160 -12.16 18.49 -15.87
C GLY A 160 -12.11 16.98 -16.01
#